data_AF-A0A9X4BIT0-F1
#
_entry.id   AF-A0A9X4BIT0-F1
#
_cell.length_a   1.000
_cell.length_b   1.000
_cell.length_c   1.000
_cell.angle_alpha   90.00
_cell.angle_beta   90.00
_cell.angle_gamma   90.00
#
_symmetry.space_group_name_H-M   'P 1'
#
loop_
_entity.id
_entity.type
_entity.pdbx_description
1 polymer ?
#
loop_
_entity_poly.entity_id
_entity_poly.type
_entity_poly.pdbx_seq_one_letter_code
_entity_poly.pdbx_strand_id
1 'polypeptide(L)'
;MATAAQSTSLPIGLALHPFAIGSAVLFGLLASHPMLALLMVLVVPFVAIWALVTFVLLVRRAHERRVRVWLLAIWALAVAVPVMLHSYRAHAVRAQADALATAVESHRAQHGQWPAKLADVGFDDEAIAQRWRLWYRADEGNPALYYRATLMLFDLYDYDFERREWRLLPD
;
A
#
# COMPACT_ATOMS: atom_id res chain seq x y z
N MET A 1 -6.56 -17.64 -63.34
CA MET A 1 -5.61 -17.71 -62.21
C MET A 1 -5.83 -16.49 -61.33
N ALA A 2 -6.52 -16.64 -60.20
CA ALA A 2 -6.68 -15.59 -59.19
C ALA A 2 -6.27 -16.19 -57.86
N THR A 3 -5.12 -15.77 -57.35
CA THR A 3 -4.56 -16.15 -56.05
C THR A 3 -5.34 -15.39 -54.97
N ALA A 4 -6.17 -16.12 -54.21
CA ALA A 4 -6.85 -15.59 -53.05
C ALA A 4 -5.82 -15.23 -51.96
N ALA A 5 -5.72 -13.94 -51.64
CA ALA A 5 -4.97 -13.47 -50.49
C ALA A 5 -5.64 -13.98 -49.20
N GLN A 6 -5.00 -14.94 -48.53
CA GLN A 6 -5.37 -15.33 -47.17
C GLN A 6 -5.11 -14.15 -46.24
N SER A 7 -6.18 -13.48 -45.81
CA SER A 7 -6.11 -12.51 -44.73
C SER A 7 -5.83 -13.24 -43.41
N THR A 8 -4.57 -13.24 -42.98
CA THR A 8 -4.15 -13.68 -41.66
C THR A 8 -4.59 -12.67 -40.61
N SER A 9 -5.88 -12.59 -40.33
CA SER A 9 -6.37 -11.92 -39.13
C SER A 9 -5.92 -12.77 -37.93
N LEU A 10 -4.81 -12.37 -37.29
CA LEU A 10 -4.41 -12.93 -36.01
C LEU A 10 -5.63 -12.88 -35.08
N PRO A 11 -5.99 -13.99 -34.40
CA PRO A 11 -7.12 -13.99 -33.49
C PRO A 11 -6.85 -12.94 -32.43
N ILE A 12 -7.69 -11.90 -32.40
CA ILE A 12 -7.56 -10.71 -31.55
C ILE A 12 -7.27 -11.07 -30.08
N GLY A 13 -7.72 -12.24 -29.61
CA GLY A 13 -7.41 -12.76 -28.28
C GLY A 13 -5.92 -12.92 -27.96
N LEU A 14 -5.07 -13.32 -28.91
CA LEU A 14 -3.65 -13.64 -28.67
C LEU A 14 -2.78 -12.39 -28.47
N ALA A 15 -3.12 -11.28 -29.15
CA ALA A 15 -2.40 -10.01 -29.03
C ALA A 15 -2.68 -9.28 -27.70
N LEU A 16 -3.83 -9.52 -27.06
CA LEU A 16 -4.22 -8.88 -25.81
C LEU A 16 -3.48 -9.41 -24.57
N HIS A 17 -2.95 -10.63 -24.62
CA HIS A 17 -2.28 -11.28 -23.48
C HIS A 17 -0.98 -10.60 -23.01
N PRO A 18 -0.01 -10.26 -23.88
CA PRO A 18 1.21 -9.58 -23.44
C PRO A 18 0.92 -8.20 -22.84
N PHE A 19 -0.08 -7.46 -23.37
CA PHE A 19 -0.50 -6.19 -22.78
C PHE A 19 -1.08 -6.38 -21.39
N ALA A 20 -1.96 -7.37 -21.19
CA ALA A 20 -2.54 -7.66 -19.87
C ALA A 20 -1.48 -8.02 -18.82
N ILE A 21 -0.47 -8.81 -19.20
CA ILE A 21 0.65 -9.16 -18.31
C ILE A 21 1.49 -7.92 -18.01
N GLY A 22 1.85 -7.14 -19.04
CA GLY A 22 2.61 -5.90 -18.88
C GLY A 22 1.89 -4.90 -17.96
N SER A 23 0.58 -4.74 -18.12
CA SER A 23 -0.24 -3.89 -17.26
C SER A 23 -0.29 -4.40 -15.81
N ALA A 24 -0.40 -5.70 -15.59
CA ALA A 24 -0.41 -6.28 -14.25
C ALA A 24 0.94 -6.06 -13.53
N VAL A 25 2.07 -6.26 -14.23
CA VAL A 25 3.41 -6.01 -13.69
C VAL A 25 3.60 -4.53 -13.37
N LEU A 26 3.26 -3.64 -14.31
CA LEU A 26 3.35 -2.20 -14.11
C LEU A 26 2.48 -1.76 -12.93
N PHE A 27 1.24 -2.23 -12.85
CA PHE A 27 0.35 -1.96 -11.72
C PHE A 27 0.98 -2.42 -10.40
N GLY A 28 1.49 -3.65 -10.31
CA GLY A 28 2.12 -4.16 -9.10
C GLY A 28 3.32 -3.33 -8.65
N LEU A 29 4.16 -2.90 -9.58
CA LEU A 29 5.31 -2.03 -9.30
C LEU A 29 4.88 -0.65 -8.80
N LEU A 30 3.93 0.00 -9.49
CA LEU A 30 3.43 1.31 -9.11
C LEU A 30 2.69 1.27 -7.78
N ALA A 31 1.76 0.32 -7.61
CA ALA A 31 0.96 0.17 -6.40
C ALA A 31 1.82 -0.18 -5.17
N SER A 32 3.00 -0.78 -5.35
CA SER A 32 3.95 -1.05 -4.25
C SER A 32 4.63 0.21 -3.72
N HIS A 33 4.62 1.31 -4.48
CA HIS A 33 5.20 2.58 -4.06
C HIS A 33 4.23 3.33 -3.11
N PRO A 34 4.67 3.82 -1.94
CA PRO A 34 3.79 4.45 -0.95
C PRO A 34 2.94 5.61 -1.50
N MET A 35 3.52 6.46 -2.35
CA MET A 35 2.80 7.61 -2.94
C MET A 35 1.70 7.21 -3.92
N LEU A 36 1.76 5.99 -4.47
CA LEU A 36 0.85 5.51 -5.50
C LEU A 36 -0.08 4.41 -4.96
N ALA A 37 -0.10 4.18 -3.65
CA ALA A 37 -0.97 3.19 -3.00
C ALA A 37 -2.46 3.46 -3.27
N LEU A 38 -2.85 4.72 -3.48
CA LEU A 38 -4.20 5.13 -3.86
C LEU A 38 -4.67 4.47 -5.18
N LEU A 39 -3.75 4.11 -6.09
CA LEU A 39 -4.10 3.37 -7.30
C LEU A 39 -4.78 2.04 -6.99
N MET A 40 -4.53 1.44 -5.83
CA MET A 40 -5.21 0.21 -5.43
C MET A 40 -6.71 0.44 -5.24
N VAL A 41 -7.09 1.53 -4.58
CA VAL A 41 -8.51 1.89 -4.38
C VAL A 41 -9.20 2.10 -5.73
N LEU A 42 -8.49 2.67 -6.72
CA LEU A 42 -9.03 2.92 -8.04
C LEU A 42 -9.08 1.67 -8.92
N VAL A 43 -8.00 0.89 -9.01
CA VAL A 43 -7.83 -0.19 -10.01
C VAL A 43 -8.41 -1.52 -9.56
N VAL A 44 -8.27 -1.87 -8.28
CA VAL A 44 -8.75 -3.15 -7.73
C VAL A 44 -10.24 -3.42 -8.01
N PRO A 45 -11.19 -2.47 -7.87
CA PRO A 45 -12.59 -2.76 -8.18
C PRO A 45 -12.82 -3.12 -9.66
N PHE A 46 -12.14 -2.46 -10.60
CA PHE A 46 -12.24 -2.81 -12.03
C PHE A 46 -11.64 -4.18 -12.32
N VAL A 47 -10.48 -4.49 -11.72
CA VAL A 47 -9.85 -5.81 -11.84
C VAL A 47 -10.73 -6.89 -11.23
N ALA A 48 -11.40 -6.64 -10.10
CA ALA A 48 -12.32 -7.58 -9.48
C ALA A 48 -13.54 -7.87 -10.36
N ILE A 49 -14.15 -6.84 -10.96
CA ILE A 49 -15.26 -7.02 -11.92
C ILE A 49 -14.80 -7.83 -13.14
N TRP A 50 -13.65 -7.46 -13.72
CA TRP A 50 -13.07 -8.19 -14.85
C TRP A 50 -12.74 -9.66 -14.50
N ALA A 51 -12.19 -9.90 -13.31
CA ALA A 51 -11.87 -11.23 -12.83
C ALA A 51 -13.13 -12.08 -12.64
N LEU A 52 -14.21 -11.49 -12.12
CA LEU A 52 -15.51 -12.15 -11.96
C LEU A 52 -16.10 -12.55 -13.32
N VAL A 53 -16.10 -11.63 -14.30
CA VAL A 53 -16.56 -11.93 -15.67
C VAL A 53 -15.69 -13.03 -16.30
N THR A 54 -14.37 -12.93 -16.14
CA THR A 54 -13.42 -13.93 -16.67
C THR A 54 -13.63 -15.30 -16.03
N PHE A 55 -13.93 -15.35 -14.74
CA PHE A 55 -14.25 -16.58 -14.02
C PHE A 55 -15.56 -17.22 -14.53
N VAL A 56 -16.61 -16.44 -14.76
CA VAL A 56 -17.86 -16.95 -15.36
C VAL A 56 -17.61 -17.51 -16.76
N LEU A 57 -16.78 -16.84 -17.57
CA LEU A 57 -16.40 -17.32 -18.90
C LEU A 57 -15.51 -18.57 -18.85
N LEU A 58 -14.66 -18.72 -17.83
CA LEU A 58 -13.83 -19.89 -17.60
C LEU A 58 -14.68 -21.16 -17.44
N VAL A 59 -15.76 -21.05 -16.67
CA VAL A 59 -16.70 -22.16 -16.46
C VAL A 59 -17.38 -22.55 -17.77
N ARG A 60 -17.79 -21.56 -18.58
CA ARG A 60 -18.56 -21.77 -19.82
C ARG A 60 -17.75 -22.15 -21.06
N ARG A 61 -16.46 -21.80 -21.15
CA ARG A 61 -15.63 -22.02 -22.36
C ARG A 61 -14.35 -22.78 -22.04
N ALA A 62 -14.38 -24.10 -22.25
CA ALA A 62 -13.28 -25.00 -21.88
C ALA A 62 -11.97 -24.78 -22.68
N HIS A 63 -12.09 -24.36 -23.94
CA HIS A 63 -10.97 -24.27 -24.89
C HIS A 63 -9.87 -23.26 -24.50
N GLU A 64 -10.19 -22.24 -23.69
CA GLU A 64 -9.24 -21.17 -23.30
C GLU A 64 -8.90 -21.17 -21.80
N ARG A 65 -9.28 -22.23 -21.07
CA ARG A 65 -9.21 -22.24 -19.59
C ARG A 65 -7.80 -21.98 -19.06
N ARG A 66 -6.80 -22.64 -19.64
CA ARG A 66 -5.41 -22.56 -19.15
C ARG A 66 -4.87 -21.13 -19.19
N VAL A 67 -5.10 -20.40 -20.28
CA VAL A 67 -4.64 -19.01 -20.43
C VAL A 67 -5.36 -18.08 -19.45
N ARG A 68 -6.68 -18.24 -19.31
CA ARG A 68 -7.49 -17.43 -18.39
C ARG A 68 -7.12 -17.65 -16.92
N VAL A 69 -6.83 -18.89 -16.52
CA VAL A 69 -6.33 -19.20 -15.16
C VAL A 69 -5.00 -18.51 -14.90
N TRP A 70 -4.06 -18.55 -15.84
CA TRP A 70 -2.77 -17.86 -15.69
C TRP A 70 -2.92 -16.35 -15.58
N LEU A 71 -3.78 -15.73 -16.41
CA LEU A 71 -4.04 -14.29 -16.33
C LEU A 71 -4.67 -13.90 -14.99
N LEU A 72 -5.63 -14.69 -14.49
CA LEU A 72 -6.22 -14.48 -13.17
C LEU A 72 -5.16 -14.62 -12.07
N ALA A 73 -4.29 -15.62 -12.13
CA ALA A 73 -3.22 -15.81 -11.17
C ALA A 73 -2.22 -14.64 -11.16
N ILE A 74 -1.84 -14.13 -12.34
CA ILE A 74 -0.94 -12.98 -12.48
C ILE A 74 -1.58 -11.72 -11.86
N TRP A 75 -2.84 -11.43 -12.18
CA TRP A 75 -3.54 -10.29 -11.59
C TRP A 75 -3.76 -10.45 -10.09
N ALA A 76 -4.06 -11.66 -9.62
CA ALA A 76 -4.17 -11.94 -8.19
C ALA A 76 -2.85 -11.64 -7.47
N LEU A 77 -1.70 -12.06 -8.02
CA LEU A 77 -0.38 -11.73 -7.48
C LEU A 77 -0.08 -10.22 -7.54
N ALA A 78 -0.42 -9.57 -8.65
CA ALA A 78 -0.21 -8.14 -8.85
C ALA A 78 -0.98 -7.27 -7.84
N VAL A 79 -2.12 -7.77 -7.33
CA VAL A 79 -2.88 -7.12 -6.25
C VAL A 79 -2.39 -7.57 -4.88
N ALA A 80 -2.19 -8.87 -4.67
CA ALA A 80 -1.86 -9.43 -3.36
C ALA A 80 -0.52 -8.92 -2.81
N VAL A 81 0.50 -8.78 -3.66
CA VAL A 81 1.83 -8.32 -3.24
C VAL A 81 1.79 -6.88 -2.68
N PRO A 82 1.24 -5.88 -3.39
CA PRO A 82 1.05 -4.54 -2.82
C PRO A 82 0.20 -4.52 -1.56
N VAL A 83 -0.92 -5.27 -1.50
CA VAL A 83 -1.75 -5.35 -0.28
C VAL A 83 -0.91 -5.81 0.90
N MET A 84 -0.22 -6.94 0.75
CA MET A 84 0.58 -7.53 1.82
C MET A 84 1.72 -6.60 2.25
N LEU A 85 2.37 -5.93 1.29
CA LEU A 85 3.44 -4.98 1.56
C LEU A 85 2.95 -3.76 2.35
N HIS A 86 1.80 -3.19 1.97
CA HIS A 86 1.23 -2.04 2.69
C HIS A 86 0.70 -2.41 4.07
N SER A 87 0.10 -3.59 4.22
CA SER A 87 -0.30 -4.13 5.54
C SER A 87 0.91 -4.33 6.44
N TYR A 88 1.98 -4.94 5.92
CA TYR A 88 3.23 -5.10 6.67
C TYR A 88 3.81 -3.75 7.10
N ARG A 89 3.89 -2.78 6.18
CA ARG A 89 4.38 -1.44 6.49
C ARG A 89 3.49 -0.72 7.51
N ALA A 90 2.17 -0.85 7.42
CA ALA A 90 1.23 -0.26 8.36
C ALA A 90 1.48 -0.79 9.78
N HIS A 91 1.62 -2.11 9.93
CA HIS A 91 1.94 -2.73 11.21
C HIS A 91 3.32 -2.31 11.72
N ALA A 92 4.33 -2.26 10.85
CA ALA A 92 5.68 -1.87 11.23
C ALA A 92 5.78 -0.40 11.68
N VAL A 93 5.15 0.53 10.95
CA VAL A 93 5.06 1.95 11.35
C VAL A 93 4.34 2.06 12.68
N ARG A 94 3.21 1.36 12.86
CA ARG A 94 2.46 1.41 14.10
C ARG A 94 3.26 0.91 15.30
N ALA A 95 3.93 -0.23 15.16
CA ALA A 95 4.79 -0.76 16.23
C ALA A 95 5.92 0.20 16.61
N GLN A 96 6.53 0.88 15.62
CA GLN A 96 7.55 1.89 15.89
C GLN A 96 6.97 3.14 16.56
N ALA A 97 5.78 3.56 16.15
CA ALA A 97 5.07 4.68 16.74
C ALA A 97 4.74 4.41 18.21
N ASP A 98 4.23 3.21 18.53
CA ASP A 98 3.92 2.79 19.90
C ASP A 98 5.19 2.70 20.77
N ALA A 99 6.31 2.21 20.21
CA ALA A 99 7.59 2.18 20.91
C ALA A 99 8.09 3.59 21.24
N LEU A 100 7.94 4.53 20.30
CA LEU A 100 8.34 5.92 20.47
C LEU A 100 7.47 6.64 21.51
N ALA A 101 6.15 6.46 21.45
CA ALA A 101 5.22 6.97 22.46
C ALA A 101 5.59 6.49 23.87
N THR A 102 5.87 5.19 24.01
CA THR A 102 6.30 4.59 25.27
C THR A 102 7.62 5.20 25.78
N ALA A 103 8.59 5.39 24.90
CA ALA A 103 9.88 6.00 25.24
C ALA A 103 9.70 7.46 25.71
N VAL A 104 8.92 8.26 25.00
CA VAL A 104 8.58 9.65 25.36
C VAL A 104 7.85 9.72 26.71
N GLU A 105 6.86 8.86 26.94
CA GLU A 105 6.15 8.79 28.22
C GLU A 105 7.07 8.40 29.38
N SER A 106 7.95 7.42 29.17
CA SER A 106 8.91 6.99 30.19
C SER A 106 9.91 8.10 30.55
N HIS A 107 10.37 8.87 29.56
CA HIS A 107 11.24 10.02 29.80
C HIS A 107 10.53 11.06 30.67
N ARG A 108 9.27 11.38 30.37
CA ARG A 108 8.47 12.28 31.21
C ARG A 108 8.32 11.76 32.63
N ALA A 109 8.04 10.47 32.79
CA ALA A 109 7.88 9.86 34.12
C ALA A 109 9.17 9.93 34.95
N GLN A 110 10.33 9.81 34.32
CA GLN A 110 11.64 9.81 34.99
C GLN A 110 12.17 11.22 35.27
N HIS A 111 11.98 12.17 34.34
CA HIS A 111 12.60 13.50 34.41
C HIS A 111 11.60 14.62 34.75
N GLY A 112 10.30 14.32 34.80
CA GLY A 112 9.24 15.30 35.03
C GLY A 112 8.92 16.19 33.82
N GLN A 113 9.64 16.05 32.71
CA GLN A 113 9.50 16.85 31.50
C GLN A 113 9.54 15.99 30.24
N TRP A 114 8.85 16.45 29.19
CA TRP A 114 8.91 15.82 27.87
C TRP A 114 10.32 15.95 27.26
N PRO A 115 10.78 14.95 26.48
CA PRO A 115 12.03 15.08 25.74
C PRO A 115 11.91 16.21 24.71
N ALA A 116 12.98 16.98 24.50
CA ALA A 116 12.95 18.08 23.54
C ALA A 116 13.04 17.56 22.09
N LYS A 117 13.73 16.42 21.92
CA LYS A 117 13.96 15.72 20.65
C LYS A 117 13.98 14.21 20.88
N LEU A 118 13.78 13.40 19.83
CA LEU A 118 13.78 11.94 20.03
C LEU A 118 15.16 11.38 20.37
N ALA A 119 16.23 12.15 20.08
CA ALA A 119 17.59 11.78 20.47
C ALA A 119 17.75 11.67 22.01
N ASP A 120 16.95 12.41 22.78
CA ASP A 120 16.96 12.34 24.25
C ASP A 120 16.40 11.00 24.77
N VAL A 121 15.65 10.28 23.93
CA VAL A 121 15.10 8.95 24.21
C VAL A 121 15.73 7.84 23.35
N GLY A 122 16.88 8.12 22.73
CA GLY A 122 17.68 7.12 22.02
C GLY A 122 17.26 6.85 20.57
N PHE A 123 16.48 7.74 19.96
CA PHE A 123 16.06 7.63 18.57
C PHE A 123 16.64 8.77 17.72
N ASP A 124 16.97 8.47 16.47
CA ASP A 124 17.41 9.48 15.50
C ASP A 124 16.17 10.06 14.78
N ASP A 125 15.92 11.35 14.99
CA ASP A 125 14.79 12.08 14.41
C ASP A 125 14.72 11.95 12.88
N GLU A 126 15.87 12.11 12.20
CA GLU A 126 15.92 12.11 10.73
C GLU A 126 15.71 10.69 10.19
N ALA A 127 16.36 9.71 10.80
CA ALA A 127 16.22 8.31 10.40
C ALA A 127 14.77 7.81 10.59
N ILE A 128 14.11 8.20 11.70
CA ILE A 128 12.72 7.85 11.98
C ILE A 128 11.78 8.53 10.99
N ALA A 129 11.96 9.82 10.73
CA ALA A 129 11.13 10.57 9.79
C ALA A 129 11.24 10.03 8.36
N GLN A 130 12.45 9.74 7.87
CA GLN A 130 12.67 9.24 6.51
C GLN A 130 12.12 7.82 6.33
N ARG A 131 12.37 6.93 7.30
CA ARG A 131 12.02 5.51 7.18
C ARG A 131 10.55 5.24 7.45
N TRP A 132 9.99 5.89 8.47
CA TRP A 132 8.68 5.56 9.01
C TRP A 132 7.66 6.68 8.88
N ARG A 133 8.07 7.87 8.42
CA ARG A 133 7.19 9.06 8.35
C ARG A 133 6.55 9.35 9.70
N LEU A 134 7.38 9.28 10.74
CA LEU A 134 7.06 9.57 12.13
C LEU A 134 7.74 10.87 12.50
N TRP A 135 7.02 11.75 13.19
CA TRP A 135 7.54 13.03 13.64
C TRP A 135 7.12 13.29 15.07
N TYR A 136 8.03 13.88 15.82
CA TYR A 136 7.81 14.30 17.19
C TYR A 136 8.21 15.76 17.34
N ARG A 137 7.44 16.49 18.15
CA ARG A 137 7.83 17.80 18.66
C ARG A 137 7.31 17.97 20.08
N ALA A 138 8.01 18.76 20.88
CA ALA A 138 7.50 19.23 22.16
C ALA A 138 7.59 20.76 22.18
N ASP A 139 6.49 21.41 21.83
CA ASP A 139 6.39 22.87 21.88
C ASP A 139 5.81 23.29 23.22
N GLU A 140 6.53 24.12 23.98
CA GLU A 140 6.02 24.74 25.22
C GLU A 140 5.40 23.75 26.23
N GLY A 141 5.90 22.51 26.26
CA GLY A 141 5.41 21.46 27.15
C GLY A 141 4.22 20.65 26.60
N ASN A 142 3.80 20.92 25.37
CA ASN A 142 2.80 20.12 24.65
C ASN A 142 3.48 19.19 23.64
N PRO A 143 3.56 17.88 23.92
CA PRO A 143 4.13 16.92 22.98
C PRO A 143 3.12 16.63 21.87
N ALA A 144 3.61 16.55 20.64
CA ALA A 144 2.87 16.02 19.51
C ALA A 144 3.71 14.92 18.85
N LEU A 145 3.07 13.77 18.63
CA LEU A 145 3.68 12.62 17.99
C LEU A 145 2.72 12.13 16.93
N TYR A 146 3.14 12.20 15.67
CA TYR A 146 2.27 11.87 14.54
C TYR A 146 2.99 11.08 13.46
N TYR A 147 2.22 10.27 12.73
CA TYR A 147 2.69 9.56 11.54
C TYR A 147 1.66 9.56 10.42
N ARG A 148 2.14 9.49 9.18
CA ARG A 148 1.27 9.38 8.00
C ARG A 148 0.94 7.92 7.69
N ALA A 149 -0.31 7.63 7.36
CA ALA A 149 -0.72 6.30 6.94
C ALA A 149 0.01 5.84 5.67
N THR A 150 0.13 4.52 5.50
CA THR A 150 0.82 3.92 4.35
C THR A 150 -0.05 3.80 3.11
N LEU A 151 -1.37 3.66 3.29
CA LEU A 151 -2.31 3.37 2.20
C LEU A 151 -3.09 4.61 1.74
N MET A 152 -3.52 5.44 2.70
CA MET A 152 -4.17 6.72 2.42
C MET A 152 -3.14 7.83 2.49
N LEU A 153 -3.03 8.60 1.41
CA LEU A 153 -2.01 9.64 1.29
C LEU A 153 -2.23 10.79 2.29
N PHE A 154 -3.47 11.02 2.71
CA PHE A 154 -3.87 12.18 3.50
C PHE A 154 -4.07 11.86 4.98
N ASP A 155 -4.40 10.60 5.32
CA ASP A 155 -4.54 10.17 6.72
C ASP A 155 -3.26 10.43 7.54
N LEU A 156 -3.43 11.25 8.57
CA LEU A 156 -2.43 11.57 9.58
C LEU A 156 -2.94 11.05 10.93
N TYR A 157 -2.13 10.26 11.61
CA TYR A 157 -2.43 9.79 12.96
C TYR A 157 -1.62 10.60 13.96
N ASP A 158 -2.28 11.11 15.00
CA ASP A 158 -1.65 11.80 16.13
C ASP A 158 -1.91 11.03 17.42
N TYR A 159 -0.93 11.03 18.32
CA TYR A 159 -1.01 10.35 19.59
C TYR A 159 -1.49 11.31 20.68
N ASP A 160 -2.66 11.02 21.24
CA ASP A 160 -3.14 11.71 22.42
C ASP A 160 -2.44 11.15 23.66
N PHE A 161 -1.49 11.90 24.21
CA PHE A 161 -0.74 11.52 25.41
C PHE A 161 -1.57 11.51 26.70
N GLU A 162 -2.73 12.18 26.73
CA GLU A 162 -3.63 12.15 27.90
C GLU A 162 -4.47 10.87 27.89
N ARG A 163 -5.02 10.51 26.72
CA ARG A 163 -5.88 9.32 26.56
C ARG A 163 -5.12 8.06 26.17
N ARG A 164 -3.84 8.18 25.84
CA ARG A 164 -2.94 7.10 25.38
C ARG A 164 -3.50 6.33 24.19
N GLU A 165 -4.03 7.09 23.23
CA GLU A 165 -4.66 6.54 22.05
C GLU A 165 -4.23 7.30 20.80
N TRP A 166 -4.22 6.60 19.68
CA TRP A 166 -3.96 7.22 18.39
C TRP A 166 -5.27 7.67 17.75
N ARG A 167 -5.29 8.91 17.28
CA ARG A 167 -6.44 9.52 16.60
C ARG A 167 -6.11 9.81 15.16
N LEU A 168 -7.07 9.52 14.29
CA LEU A 168 -7.04 10.01 12.93
C LEU A 168 -7.37 11.51 12.95
N LEU A 169 -6.47 12.33 12.44
CA LEU A 169 -6.73 13.74 12.17
C LEU A 169 -7.58 13.83 10.89
N PRO A 170 -8.76 14.46 10.93
CA PRO A 170 -9.50 14.79 9.72
C PRO A 170 -8.77 15.87 8.92
N ASP A 171 -8.78 15.73 7.59
CA ASP A 171 -8.23 16.69 6.62
C ASP A 171 -8.89 18.07 6.68
#